data_AF-A0A2K8VCR1-F1
#
_entry.id   AF-A0A2K8VCR1-F1
#
_cell.length_a   1.000
_cell.length_b   1.000
_cell.length_c   1.000
_cell.angle_alpha   90.00
_cell.angle_beta   90.00
_cell.angle_gamma   90.00
#
_symmetry.space_group_name_H-M   'P 1'
#
loop_
_entity.id
_entity.type
_entity.pdbx_description
1 polymer ?
#
loop_
_entity_poly.entity_id
_entity_poly.type
_entity_poly.pdbx_seq_one_letter_code
_entity_poly.pdbx_strand_id
1 'polypeptide(L)'
;MPKVKLKFNWKLFNPNFHHLEKELTNIYRRFIWCYGGSSSAKSYSVAQAILIIGCLIENSDTLVFRKVSATIDETIYKDFKNIIYDLKLDRFFNCQAKKIKCVNGSQIVFKGLDDPEKIKGISSFKRVVLEEVSEFDYADFKQIRKRLRGIEGQQIVCMFNPINKEHWIKKKVFDMEEQNQLSKSLVDHNGVLRLNVEEKYTHVSEKWEGGKIKVNGEEYPPNFVVIKSTYLNNFWVVGSPCKSFGFIDIQTIADFDHDKKTDYNFYSIYALGNWGKLNKGGEFYKKFKAEKHVTDRIPYESNKPLHISFDENLHPYLSLSIYQASGLRSWKIDEICLEHPNNSLAHVLKEFKRKYPPNREKVFLYGDRTSLKGDSKLKQGENFFTLIEDSLKSDGYTITRRLPSKNPSVSSRGNFINEIFEENIFGIEYLISDNCTKTIEDYESVKEAPDGTKLKQRTKDPVTKITYEKYGHLTDTDDYFICEYYKLEYNKYLGKRKKHIVSKPINSH
;
A
#
# COMPACT_ATOMS: atom_id res chain seq x y z
N MET A 1 12.19 -31.78 -37.09
CA MET A 1 11.22 -30.74 -37.50
C MET A 1 11.96 -29.60 -38.17
N PRO A 2 11.44 -29.00 -39.25
CA PRO A 2 12.06 -27.83 -39.87
C PRO A 2 12.08 -26.66 -38.86
N LYS A 3 13.21 -25.95 -38.79
CA LYS A 3 13.32 -24.72 -37.98
C LYS A 3 12.50 -23.62 -38.66
N VAL A 4 11.52 -23.07 -37.95
CA VAL A 4 10.69 -21.96 -38.44
C VAL A 4 11.21 -20.65 -37.84
N LYS A 5 11.39 -19.63 -38.68
CA LYS A 5 11.75 -18.28 -38.22
C LYS A 5 10.47 -17.49 -37.95
N LEU A 6 10.24 -17.11 -36.69
CA LEU A 6 9.17 -16.20 -36.29
C LEU A 6 9.73 -14.79 -36.12
N LYS A 7 9.02 -13.80 -36.65
CA LYS A 7 9.32 -12.38 -36.45
C LYS A 7 8.06 -11.68 -35.98
N PHE A 8 8.07 -11.23 -34.74
CA PHE A 8 6.97 -10.43 -34.19
C PHE A 8 7.26 -8.95 -34.39
N ASN A 9 6.21 -8.17 -34.65
CA ASN A 9 6.29 -6.73 -34.57
C ASN A 9 6.22 -6.33 -33.09
N TRP A 10 7.18 -5.53 -32.60
CA TRP A 10 7.20 -5.10 -31.20
C TRP A 10 5.95 -4.32 -30.79
N LYS A 11 5.26 -3.70 -31.77
CA LYS A 11 3.96 -3.01 -31.57
C LYS A 11 2.83 -3.91 -31.08
N LEU A 12 2.99 -5.23 -31.12
CA LEU A 12 2.03 -6.21 -30.60
C LEU A 12 2.12 -6.39 -29.08
N PHE A 13 3.09 -5.73 -28.43
CA PHE A 13 3.38 -5.94 -27.03
C PHE A 13 3.31 -4.64 -26.23
N ASN A 14 2.83 -4.76 -24.99
CA ASN A 14 2.93 -3.72 -23.98
C ASN A 14 4.35 -3.69 -23.37
N PRO A 15 4.75 -2.59 -22.71
CA PRO A 15 6.06 -2.46 -22.05
C PRO A 15 6.44 -3.64 -21.16
N ASN A 16 5.46 -4.18 -20.41
CA ASN A 16 5.65 -5.34 -19.52
C ASN A 16 6.30 -6.54 -20.23
N PHE A 17 5.91 -6.84 -21.48
CA PHE A 17 6.46 -7.97 -22.23
C PHE A 17 7.97 -7.82 -22.47
N HIS A 18 8.42 -6.62 -22.84
CA HIS A 18 9.84 -6.36 -23.09
C HIS A 18 10.67 -6.51 -21.80
N HIS A 19 10.12 -6.10 -20.66
CA HIS A 19 10.75 -6.36 -19.37
C HIS A 19 10.79 -7.86 -19.04
N LEU A 20 9.69 -8.58 -19.27
CA LEU A 20 9.63 -10.03 -19.08
C LEU A 20 10.60 -10.76 -20.00
N GLU A 21 10.82 -10.30 -21.23
CA GLU A 21 11.80 -10.89 -22.13
C GLU A 21 13.21 -10.89 -21.54
N LYS A 22 13.59 -9.76 -20.93
CA LYS A 22 14.85 -9.64 -20.20
C LYS A 22 14.91 -10.56 -18.97
N GLU A 23 13.87 -10.56 -18.16
CA GLU A 23 13.91 -11.25 -16.86
C GLU A 23 13.70 -12.77 -16.98
N LEU A 24 12.91 -13.25 -17.94
CA LEU A 24 12.71 -14.68 -18.16
C LEU A 24 13.96 -15.37 -18.72
N THR A 25 14.77 -14.65 -19.50
CA THR A 25 16.02 -15.18 -20.05
C THR A 25 17.20 -15.11 -19.07
N ASN A 26 17.05 -14.39 -17.96
CA ASN A 26 18.06 -14.33 -16.90
C ASN A 26 17.93 -15.52 -15.95
N ILE A 27 18.88 -16.47 -16.05
CA ILE A 27 18.90 -17.70 -15.25
C ILE A 27 19.06 -17.48 -13.74
N TYR A 28 19.53 -16.31 -13.30
CA TYR A 28 19.63 -16.00 -11.88
C TYR A 28 18.30 -15.50 -11.29
N ARG A 29 17.36 -15.02 -12.13
CA ARG A 29 16.05 -14.53 -11.68
C ARG A 29 15.17 -15.69 -11.24
N ARG A 30 15.08 -15.89 -9.93
CA ARG A 30 14.19 -16.87 -9.31
C ARG A 30 12.78 -16.33 -9.11
N PHE A 31 12.64 -15.07 -8.74
CA PHE A 31 11.39 -14.43 -8.37
C PHE A 31 11.14 -13.22 -9.24
N ILE A 32 10.08 -13.27 -10.04
CA ILE A 32 9.66 -12.17 -10.92
C ILE A 32 8.26 -11.75 -10.48
N TRP A 33 8.13 -10.53 -9.97
CA TRP A 33 6.86 -10.01 -9.47
C TRP A 33 6.34 -8.92 -10.39
N CYS A 34 5.20 -9.16 -11.01
CA CYS A 34 4.48 -8.19 -11.82
C CYS A 34 3.27 -7.70 -11.03
N TYR A 35 3.25 -6.42 -10.63
CA TYR A 35 2.14 -5.88 -9.85
C TYR A 35 1.67 -4.52 -10.35
N GLY A 36 0.51 -4.09 -9.89
CA GLY A 36 -0.01 -2.75 -10.15
C GLY A 36 -1.51 -2.77 -10.42
N GLY A 37 -2.06 -1.66 -10.93
CA GLY A 37 -3.51 -1.47 -11.04
C GLY A 37 -4.19 -2.38 -12.08
N SER A 38 -5.52 -2.41 -12.05
CA SER A 38 -6.40 -2.91 -13.11
C SER A 38 -6.00 -2.35 -14.48
N SER A 39 -6.29 -3.14 -15.52
CA SER A 39 -6.05 -2.77 -16.92
C SER A 39 -4.58 -2.47 -17.28
N SER A 40 -3.61 -2.90 -16.46
CA SER A 40 -2.17 -2.69 -16.72
C SER A 40 -1.49 -3.77 -17.58
N ALA A 41 -2.27 -4.68 -18.17
CA ALA A 41 -1.80 -5.74 -19.06
C ALA A 41 -0.78 -6.75 -18.47
N LYS A 42 -0.73 -6.92 -17.14
CA LYS A 42 0.17 -7.88 -16.46
C LYS A 42 -0.06 -9.32 -16.92
N SER A 43 -1.27 -9.84 -16.73
CA SER A 43 -1.66 -11.22 -17.07
C SER A 43 -1.44 -11.52 -18.55
N TYR A 44 -1.90 -10.61 -19.41
CA TYR A 44 -1.73 -10.73 -20.86
C TYR A 44 -0.25 -10.77 -21.27
N SER A 45 0.59 -9.90 -20.72
CA SER A 45 2.02 -9.85 -21.06
C SER A 45 2.79 -11.06 -20.54
N VAL A 46 2.47 -11.57 -19.34
CA VAL A 46 3.05 -12.83 -18.84
C VAL A 46 2.62 -14.00 -19.70
N ALA A 47 1.36 -14.08 -20.12
CA ALA A 47 0.89 -15.14 -21.01
C ALA A 47 1.60 -15.10 -22.38
N GLN A 48 1.76 -13.91 -22.98
CA GLN A 48 2.57 -13.72 -24.19
C GLN A 48 4.02 -14.20 -23.99
N ALA A 49 4.66 -13.80 -22.89
CA ALA A 49 6.04 -14.16 -22.60
C ALA A 49 6.21 -15.68 -22.38
N ILE A 50 5.28 -16.34 -21.69
CA ILE A 50 5.31 -17.80 -21.51
C ILE A 50 5.13 -18.53 -22.85
N LEU A 51 4.16 -18.12 -23.69
CA LEU A 51 3.94 -18.74 -25.00
C LEU A 51 5.16 -18.58 -25.91
N ILE A 52 5.69 -17.37 -26.02
CA ILE A 52 6.77 -17.06 -26.97
C ILE A 52 8.13 -17.52 -26.42
N ILE A 53 8.50 -17.07 -25.24
CA ILE A 53 9.83 -17.30 -24.68
C ILE A 53 9.90 -18.67 -24.04
N GLY A 54 8.94 -18.97 -23.16
CA GLY A 54 8.89 -20.25 -22.46
C GLY A 54 8.71 -21.44 -23.41
N CYS A 55 7.68 -21.43 -24.24
CA CYS A 55 7.37 -22.57 -25.11
C CYS A 55 8.12 -22.55 -26.44
N LEU A 56 8.01 -21.49 -27.26
CA LEU A 56 8.58 -21.49 -28.61
C LEU A 56 10.11 -21.36 -28.66
N ILE A 57 10.70 -20.58 -27.76
CA ILE A 57 12.15 -20.31 -27.76
C ILE A 57 12.90 -21.31 -26.87
N GLU A 58 12.51 -21.44 -25.60
CA GLU A 58 13.25 -22.25 -24.62
C GLU A 58 12.80 -23.71 -24.57
N ASN A 59 11.69 -24.07 -25.20
CA ASN A 59 11.10 -25.41 -25.13
C ASN A 59 10.91 -25.90 -23.68
N SER A 60 10.28 -25.06 -22.86
CA SER A 60 10.20 -25.25 -21.42
C SER A 60 8.76 -25.40 -20.92
N ASP A 61 8.57 -26.30 -19.95
CA ASP A 61 7.27 -26.54 -19.33
C ASP A 61 6.94 -25.48 -18.27
N THR A 62 5.70 -25.00 -18.30
CA THR A 62 5.18 -24.00 -17.35
C THR A 62 3.93 -24.52 -16.64
N LEU A 63 3.86 -24.27 -15.33
CA LEU A 63 2.67 -24.53 -14.52
C LEU A 63 2.06 -23.20 -14.08
N VAL A 64 0.79 -22.97 -14.39
CA VAL A 64 0.03 -21.79 -13.99
C VAL A 64 -0.94 -22.16 -12.87
N PHE A 65 -0.84 -21.45 -11.75
CA PHE A 65 -1.76 -21.59 -10.62
C PHE A 65 -2.66 -20.36 -10.48
N ARG A 66 -3.93 -20.64 -10.19
CA ARG A 66 -4.85 -19.76 -9.44
C ARG A 66 -5.16 -20.38 -8.08
N LYS A 67 -5.65 -19.60 -7.12
CA LYS A 67 -6.08 -20.17 -5.83
C LYS A 67 -7.25 -21.12 -6.02
N VAL A 68 -8.29 -20.71 -6.74
CA VAL A 68 -9.50 -21.52 -6.97
C VAL A 68 -9.52 -22.11 -8.38
N SER A 69 -9.71 -23.43 -8.52
CA SER A 69 -9.67 -24.08 -9.84
C SER A 69 -10.86 -23.71 -10.75
N ALA A 70 -12.01 -23.34 -10.19
CA ALA A 70 -13.25 -23.16 -10.94
C ALA A 70 -13.20 -21.99 -11.93
N THR A 71 -12.43 -20.94 -11.62
CA THR A 71 -12.37 -19.72 -12.42
C THR A 71 -11.29 -19.77 -13.52
N ILE A 72 -10.45 -20.81 -13.55
CA ILE A 72 -9.29 -20.89 -14.46
C ILE A 72 -9.70 -20.85 -15.92
N ASP A 73 -10.73 -21.61 -16.30
CA ASP A 73 -11.11 -21.79 -17.70
C ASP A 73 -11.67 -20.49 -18.32
N GLU A 74 -12.24 -19.62 -17.49
CA GLU A 74 -12.86 -18.33 -17.88
C GLU A 74 -11.92 -17.13 -17.72
N THR A 75 -10.81 -17.28 -16.98
CA THR A 75 -9.81 -16.24 -16.70
C THR A 75 -8.54 -16.48 -17.51
N ILE A 76 -7.42 -16.83 -16.87
CA ILE A 76 -6.10 -16.88 -17.52
C ILE A 76 -6.01 -17.91 -18.64
N TYR A 77 -6.69 -19.06 -18.55
CA TYR A 77 -6.66 -20.03 -19.65
C TYR A 77 -7.30 -19.45 -20.92
N LYS A 78 -8.35 -18.63 -20.77
CA LYS A 78 -8.97 -17.91 -21.87
C LYS A 78 -8.03 -16.86 -22.46
N ASP A 79 -7.30 -16.12 -21.64
CA ASP A 79 -6.29 -15.16 -22.12
C ASP A 79 -5.22 -15.82 -22.99
N PHE A 80 -4.68 -16.97 -22.55
CA PHE A 80 -3.72 -17.73 -23.35
C PHE A 80 -4.29 -18.15 -24.72
N LYS A 81 -5.55 -18.64 -24.75
CA LYS A 81 -6.22 -19.00 -26.02
C LYS A 81 -6.39 -17.79 -26.95
N ASN A 82 -6.83 -16.67 -26.40
CA ASN A 82 -7.01 -15.43 -27.15
C ASN A 82 -5.67 -14.95 -27.74
N ILE A 83 -4.60 -14.95 -26.95
CA ILE A 83 -3.26 -14.58 -27.41
C ILE A 83 -2.77 -15.48 -28.54
N ILE A 84 -3.00 -16.80 -28.45
CA ILE A 84 -2.62 -17.74 -29.52
C ILE A 84 -3.33 -17.35 -30.82
N TYR A 85 -4.63 -17.08 -30.76
CA TYR A 85 -5.43 -16.68 -31.91
C TYR A 85 -5.04 -15.29 -32.47
N ASP A 86 -4.83 -14.31 -31.59
CA ASP A 86 -4.49 -12.92 -31.94
C ASP A 86 -3.13 -12.84 -32.60
N LEU A 87 -2.15 -13.59 -32.08
CA LEU A 87 -0.79 -13.67 -32.62
C LEU A 87 -0.64 -14.69 -33.76
N LYS A 88 -1.73 -15.35 -34.19
CA LYS A 88 -1.76 -16.35 -35.27
C LYS A 88 -0.80 -17.52 -35.03
N LEU A 89 -0.78 -18.00 -33.78
CA LEU A 89 0.07 -19.09 -33.31
C LEU A 89 -0.66 -20.44 -33.27
N ASP A 90 -1.88 -20.54 -33.79
CA ASP A 90 -2.72 -21.75 -33.75
C ASP A 90 -2.01 -23.00 -34.26
N ARG A 91 -1.19 -22.88 -35.31
CA ARG A 91 -0.42 -24.00 -35.86
C ARG A 91 0.68 -24.54 -34.93
N PHE A 92 1.05 -23.79 -33.90
CA PHE A 92 2.09 -24.16 -32.96
C PHE A 92 1.54 -24.70 -31.64
N PHE A 93 0.28 -24.42 -31.32
CA PHE A 93 -0.30 -24.75 -30.03
C PHE A 93 -1.62 -25.51 -30.17
N ASN A 94 -1.73 -26.62 -29.45
CA ASN A 94 -2.96 -27.36 -29.27
C ASN A 94 -3.53 -27.09 -27.87
N CYS A 95 -4.68 -26.42 -27.81
CA CYS A 95 -5.38 -26.09 -26.57
C CYS A 95 -6.31 -27.23 -26.15
N GLN A 96 -6.12 -27.75 -24.94
CA GLN A 96 -6.90 -28.80 -24.29
C GLN A 96 -7.41 -28.28 -22.94
N ALA A 97 -8.44 -28.91 -22.37
CA ALA A 97 -8.94 -28.50 -21.04
C ALA A 97 -7.80 -28.40 -20.01
N LYS A 98 -7.58 -27.19 -19.48
CA LYS A 98 -6.51 -26.85 -18.50
C LYS A 98 -5.09 -27.22 -18.94
N LYS A 99 -4.83 -27.31 -20.24
CA LYS A 99 -3.51 -27.64 -20.79
C LYS A 99 -3.31 -27.09 -22.20
N ILE A 100 -2.15 -26.49 -22.48
CA ILE A 100 -1.77 -26.08 -23.84
C ILE A 100 -0.48 -26.82 -24.18
N LYS A 101 -0.45 -27.52 -25.33
CA LYS A 101 0.74 -28.22 -25.81
C LYS A 101 1.31 -27.50 -27.03
N CYS A 102 2.60 -27.22 -27.01
CA CYS A 102 3.34 -26.74 -28.16
C CYS A 102 3.74 -27.91 -29.06
N VAL A 103 3.89 -27.67 -30.36
CA VAL A 103 4.37 -28.66 -31.34
C VAL A 103 5.77 -29.20 -31.04
N ASN A 104 6.60 -28.46 -30.28
CA ASN A 104 7.93 -28.92 -29.87
C ASN A 104 7.93 -29.83 -28.63
N GLY A 105 6.76 -30.11 -28.05
CA GLY A 105 6.58 -30.97 -26.88
C GLY A 105 6.42 -30.21 -25.56
N SER A 106 6.88 -28.95 -25.47
CA SER A 106 6.65 -28.13 -24.27
C SER A 106 5.16 -27.93 -23.97
N GLN A 107 4.83 -27.80 -22.70
CA GLN A 107 3.44 -27.68 -22.25
C GLN A 107 3.24 -26.59 -21.19
N ILE A 108 2.06 -26.01 -21.21
CA ILE A 108 1.53 -25.15 -20.16
C ILE A 108 0.39 -25.90 -19.49
N VAL A 109 0.49 -26.11 -18.18
CA VAL A 109 -0.53 -26.80 -17.39
C VAL A 109 -1.19 -25.80 -16.45
N PHE A 110 -2.51 -25.85 -16.31
CA PHE A 110 -3.26 -24.95 -15.44
C PHE A 110 -3.85 -25.74 -14.27
N LYS A 111 -3.65 -25.26 -13.04
CA LYS A 111 -4.15 -25.93 -11.83
C LYS A 111 -4.69 -24.92 -10.82
N GLY A 112 -5.73 -25.33 -10.10
CA GLY A 112 -6.12 -24.64 -8.87
C GLY A 112 -5.26 -25.11 -7.71
N LEU A 113 -5.02 -24.23 -6.74
CA LEU A 113 -4.40 -24.55 -5.46
C LEU A 113 -5.42 -24.51 -4.31
N ASP A 114 -6.60 -25.07 -4.58
CA ASP A 114 -7.67 -25.30 -3.63
C ASP A 114 -7.31 -26.41 -2.64
N ASP A 115 -6.43 -27.33 -3.05
CA ASP A 115 -5.83 -28.36 -2.19
C ASP A 115 -4.29 -28.21 -2.20
N PRO A 116 -3.65 -27.97 -1.03
CA PRO A 116 -2.20 -27.86 -0.91
C PRO A 116 -1.40 -29.06 -1.46
N GLU A 117 -2.01 -30.25 -1.54
CA GLU A 117 -1.35 -31.44 -2.10
C GLU A 117 -1.09 -31.31 -3.61
N LYS A 118 -1.80 -30.42 -4.31
CA LYS A 118 -1.63 -30.14 -5.75
C LYS A 118 -0.29 -29.48 -6.09
N ILE A 119 0.51 -29.04 -5.09
CA ILE A 119 1.89 -28.55 -5.23
C ILE A 119 2.89 -29.71 -5.43
N LYS A 120 2.48 -30.98 -5.26
CA LYS A 120 3.35 -32.12 -5.57
C LYS A 120 3.69 -32.17 -7.07
N GLY A 121 4.92 -32.55 -7.40
CA GLY A 121 5.37 -32.74 -8.78
C GLY A 121 5.69 -31.47 -9.57
N ILE A 122 5.83 -30.30 -8.92
CA ILE A 122 6.18 -29.06 -9.65
C ILE A 122 7.65 -28.96 -10.08
N SER A 123 8.52 -29.89 -9.65
CA SER A 123 9.95 -29.86 -9.96
C SER A 123 10.27 -30.09 -11.44
N SER A 124 9.36 -30.70 -12.21
CA SER A 124 9.52 -30.93 -13.65
C SER A 124 9.25 -29.68 -14.50
N PHE A 125 8.76 -28.60 -13.90
CA PHE A 125 8.45 -27.37 -14.63
C PHE A 125 9.63 -26.40 -14.52
N LYS A 126 9.99 -25.75 -15.64
CA LYS A 126 10.95 -24.65 -15.64
C LYS A 126 10.35 -23.43 -14.95
N ARG A 127 9.05 -23.19 -15.12
CA ARG A 127 8.37 -22.01 -14.58
C ARG A 127 7.10 -22.36 -13.83
N VAL A 128 6.87 -21.66 -12.72
CA VAL A 128 5.59 -21.62 -12.02
C VAL A 128 5.06 -20.20 -12.06
N VAL A 129 3.88 -20.01 -12.62
CA VAL A 129 3.18 -18.71 -12.67
C VAL A 129 2.08 -18.73 -11.61
N LEU A 130 2.03 -17.72 -10.76
CA LEU A 130 1.00 -17.51 -9.75
C LEU A 130 0.16 -16.30 -10.15
N GLU A 131 -1.00 -16.55 -10.72
CA GLU A 131 -1.97 -15.51 -11.05
C GLU A 131 -2.78 -15.14 -9.82
N GLU A 132 -3.00 -13.84 -9.60
CA GLU A 132 -3.67 -13.29 -8.43
C GLU A 132 -3.07 -13.84 -7.12
N VAL A 133 -1.74 -13.77 -7.00
CA VAL A 133 -1.00 -14.30 -5.85
C VAL A 133 -1.44 -13.67 -4.51
N SER A 134 -2.14 -12.53 -4.55
CA SER A 134 -2.82 -11.92 -3.40
C SER A 134 -3.91 -12.80 -2.77
N GLU A 135 -4.48 -13.75 -3.50
CA GLU A 135 -5.47 -14.72 -3.00
C GLU A 135 -4.83 -15.93 -2.29
N PHE A 136 -3.51 -16.10 -2.45
CA PHE A 136 -2.79 -17.24 -1.91
C PHE A 136 -2.37 -16.98 -0.47
N ASP A 137 -2.21 -18.05 0.29
CA ASP A 137 -1.65 -17.97 1.63
C ASP A 137 -0.12 -17.94 1.57
N TYR A 138 0.53 -17.28 2.54
CA TYR A 138 1.99 -17.30 2.62
C TYR A 138 2.55 -18.73 2.74
N ALA A 139 1.77 -19.67 3.30
CA ALA A 139 2.14 -21.07 3.38
C ALA A 139 2.28 -21.73 1.99
N ASP A 140 1.36 -21.41 1.06
CA ASP A 140 1.39 -21.92 -0.32
C ASP A 140 2.67 -21.48 -1.02
N PHE A 141 2.98 -20.18 -0.95
CA PHE A 141 4.18 -19.62 -1.55
C PHE A 141 5.46 -20.27 -1.02
N LYS A 142 5.54 -20.53 0.30
CA LYS A 142 6.66 -21.26 0.90
C LYS A 142 6.77 -22.70 0.40
N GLN A 143 5.66 -23.40 0.20
CA GLN A 143 5.65 -24.76 -0.32
C GLN A 143 6.12 -24.81 -1.78
N ILE A 144 5.63 -23.89 -2.62
CA ILE A 144 6.06 -23.76 -4.02
C ILE A 144 7.57 -23.51 -4.09
N ARG A 145 8.09 -22.56 -3.28
CA ARG A 145 9.53 -22.26 -3.21
C ARG A 145 10.39 -23.49 -2.90
N LYS A 146 9.97 -24.31 -1.93
CA LYS A 146 10.70 -25.52 -1.51
C LYS A 146 10.64 -26.65 -2.55
N ARG A 147 9.56 -26.72 -3.33
CA ARG A 147 9.30 -27.86 -4.23
C ARG A 147 9.79 -27.62 -5.65
N LEU A 148 9.85 -26.38 -6.12
CA LEU A 148 10.42 -26.04 -7.42
C LEU A 148 11.96 -26.11 -7.33
N ARG A 149 12.57 -27.16 -7.88
CA ARG A 149 14.03 -27.38 -7.84
C ARG A 149 14.45 -28.36 -8.93
N GLY A 150 15.75 -28.45 -9.19
CA GLY A 150 16.35 -29.49 -10.04
C GLY A 150 16.46 -29.15 -11.52
N ILE A 151 16.07 -27.94 -11.94
CA ILE A 151 16.29 -27.44 -13.30
C ILE A 151 16.95 -26.06 -13.18
N GLU A 152 18.05 -25.85 -13.91
CA GLU A 152 18.76 -24.56 -13.95
C GLU A 152 17.80 -23.45 -14.37
N GLY A 153 17.93 -22.26 -13.77
CA GLY A 153 17.11 -21.10 -14.13
C GLY A 153 15.60 -21.29 -13.94
N GLN A 154 15.17 -22.11 -12.98
CA GLN A 154 13.76 -22.22 -12.63
C GLN A 154 13.23 -20.94 -11.99
N GLN A 155 12.04 -20.50 -12.42
CA GLN A 155 11.49 -19.20 -12.02
C GLN A 155 10.07 -19.33 -11.45
N ILE A 156 9.75 -18.45 -10.51
CA ILE A 156 8.41 -18.22 -9.99
C ILE A 156 7.99 -16.81 -10.43
N VAL A 157 6.95 -16.74 -11.27
CA VAL A 157 6.40 -15.49 -11.80
C VAL A 157 5.10 -15.20 -11.07
N CYS A 158 5.04 -14.11 -10.32
CA CYS A 158 3.90 -13.73 -9.50
C CYS A 158 3.17 -12.53 -10.11
N MET A 159 1.85 -12.58 -10.18
CA MET A 159 1.02 -11.47 -10.66
C MET A 159 -0.06 -11.13 -9.64
N PHE A 160 -0.23 -9.85 -9.31
CA PHE A 160 -1.30 -9.42 -8.41
C PHE A 160 -1.61 -7.93 -8.58
N ASN A 161 -2.82 -7.55 -8.17
CA ASN A 161 -3.12 -6.15 -7.85
C ASN A 161 -2.77 -5.93 -6.38
N PRO A 162 -2.05 -4.85 -6.03
CA PRO A 162 -1.68 -4.59 -4.66
C PRO A 162 -2.91 -4.39 -3.78
N ILE A 163 -2.75 -4.79 -2.53
CA ILE A 163 -3.81 -4.84 -1.54
C ILE A 163 -3.37 -4.08 -0.29
N ASN A 164 -3.90 -4.45 0.87
CA ASN A 164 -3.53 -3.86 2.13
C ASN A 164 -2.00 -3.92 2.38
N LYS A 165 -1.42 -2.83 2.91
CA LYS A 165 -0.02 -2.76 3.37
C LYS A 165 0.34 -3.84 4.40
N GLU A 166 -0.65 -4.38 5.11
CA GLU A 166 -0.49 -5.48 6.07
C GLU A 166 -0.45 -6.88 5.42
N HIS A 167 -0.59 -6.98 4.10
CA HIS A 167 -0.57 -8.26 3.42
C HIS A 167 0.82 -8.93 3.46
N TRP A 168 0.85 -10.27 3.45
CA TRP A 168 2.10 -11.02 3.55
C TRP A 168 3.08 -10.75 2.40
N ILE A 169 2.58 -10.45 1.19
CA ILE A 169 3.44 -10.07 0.06
C ILE A 169 4.23 -8.80 0.41
N LYS A 170 3.58 -7.81 1.02
CA LYS A 170 4.24 -6.58 1.44
C LYS A 170 5.18 -6.85 2.61
N LYS A 171 4.63 -7.30 3.75
CA LYS A 171 5.37 -7.42 5.02
C LYS A 171 6.44 -8.50 5.05
N LYS A 172 6.24 -9.62 4.37
CA LYS A 172 7.10 -10.81 4.47
C LYS A 172 7.91 -11.10 3.22
N VAL A 173 7.66 -10.35 2.14
CA VAL A 173 8.43 -10.47 0.89
C VAL A 173 9.03 -9.12 0.54
N PHE A 174 8.23 -8.13 0.11
CA PHE A 174 8.76 -6.90 -0.47
C PHE A 174 9.55 -6.06 0.54
N ASP A 175 9.08 -5.98 1.79
CA ASP A 175 9.72 -5.19 2.86
C ASP A 175 10.93 -5.87 3.48
N MET A 176 11.15 -7.15 3.15
CA MET A 176 12.30 -7.92 3.61
C MET A 176 13.45 -7.93 2.60
N GLU A 177 13.24 -7.38 1.40
CA GLU A 177 14.24 -7.29 0.34
C GLU A 177 14.90 -5.90 0.34
N GLU A 178 16.20 -5.86 0.03
CA GLU A 178 16.85 -4.61 -0.38
C GLU A 178 16.25 -4.15 -1.71
N GLN A 179 15.87 -2.87 -1.83
CA GLN A 179 15.17 -2.37 -3.01
C GLN A 179 16.09 -1.50 -3.87
N ASN A 180 16.86 -2.17 -4.72
CA ASN A 180 17.74 -1.52 -5.69
C ASN A 180 16.93 -1.04 -6.90
N GLN A 181 16.73 0.27 -7.01
CA GLN A 181 15.95 0.85 -8.11
C GLN A 181 16.62 0.61 -9.46
N LEU A 182 15.83 0.15 -10.43
CA LEU A 182 16.25 -0.07 -11.81
C LEU A 182 15.59 0.97 -12.73
N SER A 183 16.13 1.11 -13.94
CA SER A 183 15.46 1.93 -14.95
C SER A 183 14.04 1.43 -15.22
N LYS A 184 13.12 2.39 -15.29
CA LYS A 184 11.72 2.19 -15.67
C LYS A 184 11.56 1.88 -17.16
N SER A 185 12.58 2.13 -17.95
CA SER A 185 12.63 1.85 -19.38
C SER A 185 13.81 0.93 -19.69
N LEU A 186 13.72 0.25 -20.83
CA LEU A 186 14.84 -0.47 -21.42
C LEU A 186 15.45 0.43 -22.49
N VAL A 187 16.50 1.17 -22.12
CA VAL A 187 17.37 1.88 -23.08
C VAL A 187 18.49 0.91 -23.46
N ASP A 188 18.62 0.58 -24.74
CA ASP A 188 19.73 -0.22 -25.22
C ASP A 188 20.90 0.68 -25.63
N HIS A 189 22.02 0.60 -24.92
CA HIS A 189 23.33 1.04 -25.42
C HIS A 189 24.36 -0.09 -25.41
N ASN A 190 24.03 -1.30 -24.92
CA ASN A 190 25.01 -2.35 -24.61
C ASN A 190 24.64 -3.76 -25.15
N GLY A 191 23.63 -3.90 -26.00
CA GLY A 191 23.47 -5.05 -26.90
C GLY A 191 23.01 -6.37 -26.26
N VAL A 192 22.41 -6.36 -25.06
CA VAL A 192 21.92 -7.58 -24.39
C VAL A 192 20.46 -7.91 -24.75
N LEU A 193 19.66 -6.91 -25.15
CA LEU A 193 18.31 -7.12 -25.68
C LEU A 193 18.30 -6.89 -27.18
N ARG A 194 17.84 -7.86 -27.97
CA ARG A 194 17.68 -7.74 -29.42
C ARG A 194 16.44 -6.91 -29.80
N LEU A 195 16.10 -5.90 -29.01
CA LEU A 195 14.91 -5.08 -29.19
C LEU A 195 15.31 -3.78 -29.88
N ASN A 196 15.06 -3.69 -31.19
CA ASN A 196 15.05 -2.41 -31.91
C ASN A 196 13.75 -1.66 -31.57
N VAL A 197 13.62 -1.23 -30.31
CA VAL A 197 12.43 -0.59 -29.73
C VAL A 197 12.87 0.68 -29.01
N GLU A 198 12.22 1.81 -29.32
CA GLU A 198 12.53 3.06 -28.64
C GLU A 198 12.11 3.02 -27.16
N GLU A 199 12.86 3.72 -26.32
CA GLU A 199 12.68 3.78 -24.87
C GLU A 199 11.23 4.06 -24.43
N LYS A 200 10.55 4.98 -25.13
CA LYS A 200 9.17 5.38 -24.83
C LYS A 200 8.15 4.24 -24.89
N TYR A 201 8.48 3.13 -25.59
CA TYR A 201 7.62 1.95 -25.69
C TYR A 201 7.94 0.86 -24.67
N THR A 202 8.97 1.06 -23.86
CA THR A 202 9.39 0.10 -22.82
C THR A 202 9.13 0.62 -21.42
N HIS A 203 8.52 1.79 -21.25
CA HIS A 203 8.35 2.40 -19.94
C HIS A 203 7.29 1.68 -19.06
N VAL A 204 7.71 1.26 -17.86
CA VAL A 204 6.85 0.75 -16.78
C VAL A 204 6.78 1.76 -15.62
N SER A 205 5.84 1.61 -14.70
CA SER A 205 5.62 2.60 -13.62
C SER A 205 6.74 2.60 -12.57
N GLU A 206 7.29 1.43 -12.25
CA GLU A 206 8.37 1.23 -11.28
C GLU A 206 9.07 -0.09 -11.60
N LYS A 207 10.39 -0.15 -11.36
CA LYS A 207 11.17 -1.38 -11.45
C LYS A 207 12.28 -1.36 -10.41
N TRP A 208 12.45 -2.46 -9.69
CA TRP A 208 13.56 -2.64 -8.76
C TRP A 208 13.92 -4.11 -8.64
N GLU A 209 15.11 -4.38 -8.11
CA GLU A 209 15.59 -5.72 -7.81
C GLU A 209 16.07 -5.85 -6.37
N GLY A 210 16.15 -7.10 -5.91
CA GLY A 210 16.67 -7.46 -4.60
C GLY A 210 18.17 -7.15 -4.44
N GLY A 211 18.69 -7.50 -3.27
CA GLY A 211 20.13 -7.55 -3.03
C GLY A 211 20.80 -8.74 -3.73
N LYS A 212 22.14 -8.74 -3.77
CA LYS A 212 22.92 -9.91 -4.19
C LYS A 212 22.68 -11.08 -3.24
N ILE A 213 22.82 -12.30 -3.76
CA ILE A 213 22.63 -13.52 -2.96
C ILE A 213 23.99 -14.02 -2.52
N LYS A 214 24.10 -14.46 -1.26
CA LYS A 214 25.29 -15.13 -0.74
C LYS A 214 24.99 -16.61 -0.50
N VAL A 215 25.74 -17.49 -1.15
CA VAL A 215 25.65 -18.94 -0.96
C VAL A 215 27.05 -19.47 -0.75
N ASN A 216 27.29 -20.16 0.37
CA ASN A 216 28.59 -20.75 0.71
C ASN A 216 29.79 -19.79 0.60
N GLY A 217 29.58 -18.51 0.88
CA GLY A 217 30.63 -17.47 0.81
C GLY A 217 30.80 -16.81 -0.57
N GLU A 218 30.14 -17.32 -1.61
CA GLU A 218 30.14 -16.73 -2.96
C GLU A 218 28.96 -15.77 -3.17
N GLU A 219 29.20 -14.68 -3.89
CA GLU A 219 28.17 -13.72 -4.29
C GLU A 219 27.61 -14.03 -5.67
N TYR A 220 26.29 -14.06 -5.77
CA TYR A 220 25.53 -14.25 -7.01
C TYR A 220 24.67 -13.01 -7.31
N PRO A 221 24.32 -12.76 -8.59
CA PRO A 221 23.40 -11.70 -8.97
C PRO A 221 22.04 -11.79 -8.24
N PRO A 222 21.30 -10.68 -8.12
CA PRO A 222 20.00 -10.70 -7.45
C PRO A 222 19.01 -11.67 -8.13
N ASN A 223 18.37 -12.53 -7.34
CA ASN A 223 17.35 -13.45 -7.86
C ASN A 223 15.94 -12.89 -7.85
N PHE A 224 15.75 -11.67 -7.37
CA PHE A 224 14.45 -11.06 -7.13
C PHE A 224 14.30 -9.81 -7.97
N VAL A 225 13.19 -9.67 -8.69
CA VAL A 225 12.86 -8.48 -9.47
C VAL A 225 11.38 -8.16 -9.39
N VAL A 226 11.07 -6.88 -9.32
CA VAL A 226 9.72 -6.32 -9.30
C VAL A 226 9.53 -5.38 -10.48
N ILE A 227 8.38 -5.53 -11.14
CA ILE A 227 7.93 -4.73 -12.27
C ILE A 227 6.52 -4.24 -11.92
N LYS A 228 6.36 -2.93 -11.78
CA LYS A 228 5.05 -2.29 -11.56
C LYS A 228 4.52 -1.69 -12.85
N SER A 229 3.27 -1.93 -13.18
CA SER A 229 2.58 -1.26 -14.28
C SER A 229 1.15 -0.87 -13.94
N THR A 230 0.68 0.20 -14.57
CA THR A 230 -0.67 0.77 -14.42
C THR A 230 -1.38 0.79 -15.77
N TYR A 231 -2.65 1.20 -15.81
CA TYR A 231 -3.39 1.38 -17.06
C TYR A 231 -2.70 2.37 -18.02
N LEU A 232 -1.93 3.32 -17.49
CA LEU A 232 -1.12 4.28 -18.26
C LEU A 232 0.00 3.62 -19.06
N ASN A 233 0.41 2.40 -18.71
CA ASN A 233 1.40 1.63 -19.46
C ASN A 233 0.75 0.74 -20.54
N ASN A 234 -0.58 0.70 -20.64
CA ASN A 234 -1.28 -0.20 -21.56
C ASN A 234 -1.69 0.53 -22.84
N PHE A 235 -1.05 0.19 -23.96
CA PHE A 235 -1.33 0.79 -25.27
C PHE A 235 -2.73 0.48 -25.82
N TRP A 236 -3.42 -0.53 -25.27
CA TRP A 236 -4.81 -0.86 -25.59
C TRP A 236 -5.81 -0.26 -24.58
N VAL A 237 -5.35 0.67 -23.75
CA VAL A 237 -6.20 1.50 -22.90
C VAL A 237 -5.96 2.98 -23.20
N VAL A 238 -4.69 3.42 -23.19
CA VAL A 238 -4.33 4.84 -23.38
C VAL A 238 -3.79 5.16 -24.78
N GLY A 239 -3.74 4.18 -25.68
CA GLY A 239 -3.07 4.31 -26.98
C GLY A 239 -1.54 4.24 -26.88
N SER A 240 -0.89 3.91 -28.00
CA SER A 240 0.58 3.97 -28.07
C SER A 240 1.10 5.41 -28.10
N PRO A 241 2.36 5.67 -27.66
CA PRO A 241 2.97 6.99 -27.70
C PRO A 241 2.94 7.69 -29.07
N CYS A 242 3.08 6.93 -30.16
CA CYS A 242 2.99 7.48 -31.53
C CYS A 242 1.57 7.49 -32.10
N LYS A 243 0.58 6.99 -31.36
CA LYS A 243 -0.83 6.88 -31.77
C LYS A 243 -1.06 6.07 -33.05
N SER A 244 -0.08 5.26 -33.48
CA SER A 244 -0.15 4.48 -34.72
C SER A 244 -0.64 3.04 -34.51
N PHE A 245 -0.81 2.61 -33.26
CA PHE A 245 -1.26 1.27 -32.86
C PHE A 245 -1.81 1.31 -31.43
N GLY A 246 -2.45 0.21 -31.02
CA GLY A 246 -3.27 0.21 -29.81
C GLY A 246 -4.57 0.99 -30.03
N PHE A 247 -5.33 1.20 -28.96
CA PHE A 247 -6.54 2.03 -29.01
C PHE A 247 -6.74 2.76 -27.67
N ILE A 248 -7.59 3.79 -27.71
CA ILE A 248 -8.00 4.54 -26.54
C ILE A 248 -9.33 3.97 -26.08
N ASP A 249 -9.34 3.29 -24.94
CA ASP A 249 -10.55 2.85 -24.28
C ASP A 249 -11.13 4.01 -23.46
N ILE A 250 -12.00 4.78 -24.11
CA ILE A 250 -12.61 5.97 -23.51
C ILE A 250 -13.41 5.62 -22.26
N GLN A 251 -14.07 4.45 -22.21
CA GLN A 251 -14.89 4.06 -21.07
C GLN A 251 -14.00 3.75 -19.86
N THR A 252 -12.98 2.90 -20.04
CA THR A 252 -12.03 2.58 -18.96
C THR A 252 -11.33 3.83 -18.44
N ILE A 253 -10.92 4.77 -19.31
CA ILE A 253 -10.30 6.03 -18.88
C ILE A 253 -11.30 6.90 -18.13
N ALA A 254 -12.54 7.01 -18.61
CA ALA A 254 -13.58 7.80 -17.97
C ALA A 254 -13.91 7.29 -16.56
N ASP A 255 -13.97 5.97 -16.37
CA ASP A 255 -14.17 5.34 -15.06
C ASP A 255 -13.01 5.67 -14.11
N PHE A 256 -11.76 5.53 -14.56
CA PHE A 256 -10.62 5.91 -13.73
C PHE A 256 -10.57 7.41 -13.43
N ASP A 257 -10.95 8.28 -14.36
CA ASP A 257 -11.05 9.72 -14.14
C ASP A 257 -12.20 10.09 -13.19
N HIS A 258 -13.28 9.31 -13.20
CA HIS A 258 -14.37 9.43 -12.23
C HIS A 258 -13.86 9.07 -10.84
N ASP A 259 -13.27 7.88 -10.66
CA ASP A 259 -12.72 7.41 -9.39
C ASP A 259 -11.66 8.39 -8.86
N LYS A 260 -10.78 8.90 -9.73
CA LYS A 260 -9.77 9.90 -9.36
C LYS A 260 -10.39 11.15 -8.72
N LYS A 261 -11.62 11.51 -9.07
CA LYS A 261 -12.35 12.67 -8.54
C LYS A 261 -13.24 12.34 -7.36
N THR A 262 -13.80 11.13 -7.30
CA THR A 262 -14.85 10.75 -6.34
C THR A 262 -14.36 9.85 -5.20
N ASP A 263 -13.35 9.03 -5.46
CA ASP A 263 -12.70 8.12 -4.50
C ASP A 263 -11.23 7.91 -4.90
N TYR A 264 -10.39 8.89 -4.55
CA TYR A 264 -8.97 8.84 -4.94
C TYR A 264 -8.24 7.65 -4.33
N ASN A 265 -8.66 7.14 -3.17
CA ASN A 265 -8.05 5.96 -2.57
C ASN A 265 -8.36 4.70 -3.41
N PHE A 266 -9.61 4.55 -3.87
CA PHE A 266 -9.98 3.53 -4.84
C PHE A 266 -9.16 3.65 -6.13
N TYR A 267 -9.05 4.86 -6.71
CA TYR A 267 -8.20 5.12 -7.88
C TYR A 267 -6.72 4.78 -7.63
N SER A 268 -6.17 5.19 -6.48
CA SER A 268 -4.77 4.94 -6.11
C SER A 268 -4.46 3.45 -6.03
N ILE A 269 -5.36 2.65 -5.46
CA ILE A 269 -5.19 1.20 -5.34
C ILE A 269 -5.46 0.50 -6.67
N TYR A 270 -6.63 0.73 -7.27
CA TYR A 270 -7.11 -0.04 -8.42
C TYR A 270 -6.63 0.49 -9.76
N ALA A 271 -6.41 1.79 -9.95
CA ALA A 271 -5.86 2.32 -11.20
C ALA A 271 -4.33 2.41 -11.16
N LEU A 272 -3.78 2.97 -10.08
CA LEU A 272 -2.33 3.21 -9.95
C LEU A 272 -1.56 2.06 -9.30
N GLY A 273 -2.24 1.08 -8.70
CA GLY A 273 -1.57 -0.05 -8.09
C GLY A 273 -0.71 0.34 -6.89
N ASN A 274 -1.20 1.25 -6.06
CA ASN A 274 -0.55 1.57 -4.79
C ASN A 274 -1.07 0.64 -3.68
N TRP A 275 -0.25 0.44 -2.64
CA TRP A 275 -0.67 -0.32 -1.46
C TRP A 275 -1.63 0.51 -0.62
N GLY A 276 -2.81 -0.03 -0.31
CA GLY A 276 -3.86 0.67 0.43
C GLY A 276 -5.03 -0.23 0.81
N LYS A 277 -6.01 0.33 1.52
CA LYS A 277 -7.22 -0.37 1.97
C LYS A 277 -8.44 0.46 1.61
N LEU A 278 -9.43 -0.15 0.96
CA LEU A 278 -10.69 0.51 0.67
C LEU A 278 -11.49 0.78 1.95
N ASN A 279 -12.11 1.97 1.99
CA ASN A 279 -13.12 2.31 2.98
C ASN A 279 -14.32 1.37 2.80
N LYS A 280 -14.79 0.76 3.89
CA LYS A 280 -15.81 -0.31 3.87
C LYS A 280 -17.18 0.15 4.40
N GLY A 281 -17.37 1.46 4.59
CA GLY A 281 -18.55 2.01 5.25
C GLY A 281 -18.51 1.85 6.77
N GLY A 282 -19.20 2.74 7.50
CA GLY A 282 -19.24 2.74 8.96
C GLY A 282 -18.03 3.38 9.63
N GLU A 283 -17.29 4.22 8.92
CA GLU A 283 -16.17 5.01 9.45
C GLU A 283 -16.67 6.01 10.51
N PHE A 284 -15.92 6.15 11.60
CA PHE A 284 -16.21 7.13 12.66
C PHE A 284 -16.04 8.57 12.15
N TYR A 285 -14.99 8.81 11.35
CA TYR A 285 -14.75 10.07 10.66
C TYR A 285 -15.28 10.03 9.23
N LYS A 286 -16.58 9.73 9.09
CA LYS A 286 -17.31 9.58 7.82
C LYS A 286 -17.23 10.75 6.84
N LYS A 287 -16.78 11.93 7.28
CA LYS A 287 -16.61 13.11 6.42
C LYS A 287 -15.16 13.36 6.00
N PHE A 288 -14.21 12.61 6.56
CA PHE A 288 -12.83 12.66 6.10
C PHE A 288 -12.71 12.11 4.67
N LYS A 289 -12.04 12.88 3.82
CA LYS A 289 -11.75 12.56 2.43
C LYS A 289 -10.29 12.89 2.17
N ALA A 290 -9.47 11.89 1.87
CA ALA A 290 -8.03 12.08 1.68
C ALA A 290 -7.77 13.11 0.58
N GLU A 291 -8.53 13.08 -0.51
CA GLU A 291 -8.42 14.01 -1.63
C GLU A 291 -8.75 15.46 -1.29
N LYS A 292 -9.43 15.72 -0.17
CA LYS A 292 -9.77 17.09 0.29
C LYS A 292 -8.90 17.57 1.43
N HIS A 293 -8.51 16.67 2.34
CA HIS A 293 -7.90 17.03 3.61
C HIS A 293 -6.43 16.64 3.70
N VAL A 294 -5.93 15.85 2.75
CA VAL A 294 -4.51 15.55 2.60
C VAL A 294 -3.92 16.45 1.51
N THR A 295 -2.79 17.06 1.81
CA THR A 295 -2.03 17.90 0.87
C THR A 295 -0.61 17.38 0.74
N ASP A 296 0.06 17.77 -0.36
CA ASP A 296 1.49 17.56 -0.53
C ASP A 296 2.27 17.99 0.71
N ARG A 297 3.41 17.33 0.92
CA ARG A 297 4.25 17.50 2.09
C ARG A 297 4.36 18.95 2.57
N ILE A 298 3.86 19.20 3.77
CA ILE A 298 3.90 20.52 4.41
C ILE A 298 5.26 20.69 5.10
N PRO A 299 6.08 21.67 4.70
CA PRO A 299 7.37 21.90 5.34
C PRO A 299 7.19 22.46 6.75
N TYR A 300 8.11 22.11 7.64
CA TYR A 300 8.19 22.70 8.97
C TYR A 300 8.68 24.16 8.89
N GLU A 301 7.93 25.07 9.51
CA GLU A 301 8.30 26.49 9.62
C GLU A 301 8.88 26.81 11.01
N SER A 302 10.19 27.06 11.11
CA SER A 302 10.88 27.23 12.40
C SER A 302 10.50 28.49 13.19
N ASN A 303 9.82 29.45 12.56
CA ASN A 303 9.33 30.69 13.15
C ASN A 303 7.87 30.60 13.63
N LYS A 304 7.28 29.40 13.68
CA LYS A 304 5.95 29.16 14.23
C LYS A 304 6.02 28.16 15.40
N PRO A 305 5.18 28.31 16.43
CA PRO A 305 5.06 27.34 17.50
C PRO A 305 4.77 25.92 17.01
N LEU A 306 5.35 24.94 17.69
CA LEU A 306 4.98 23.54 17.50
C LEU A 306 3.86 23.17 18.47
N HIS A 307 2.89 22.44 17.96
CA HIS A 307 1.86 21.80 18.75
C HIS A 307 2.12 20.30 18.70
N ILE A 308 2.23 19.65 19.85
CA ILE A 308 2.48 18.21 19.94
C ILE A 308 1.43 17.53 20.80
N SER A 309 0.88 16.42 20.32
CA SER A 309 -0.12 15.65 21.06
C SER A 309 0.32 14.20 21.19
N PHE A 310 0.21 13.67 22.40
CA PHE A 310 0.52 12.28 22.70
C PHE A 310 -0.74 11.48 23.02
N ASP A 311 -0.70 10.22 22.61
CA ASP A 311 -1.61 9.17 23.08
C ASP A 311 -0.75 8.05 23.71
N GLU A 312 -0.96 7.82 25.02
CA GLU A 312 -0.14 6.96 25.89
C GLU A 312 -0.46 5.47 25.69
N ASN A 313 -0.45 5.02 24.43
CA ASN A 313 -0.55 3.62 24.08
C ASN A 313 0.84 3.02 23.92
N LEU A 314 1.12 1.90 24.60
CA LEU A 314 2.39 1.18 24.47
C LEU A 314 2.43 0.27 23.23
N HIS A 315 1.27 -0.17 22.76
CA HIS A 315 1.10 -1.06 21.61
C HIS A 315 0.03 -0.51 20.66
N PRO A 316 0.28 -0.46 19.33
CA PRO A 316 1.49 -0.94 18.66
C PRO A 316 2.73 -0.05 18.87
N TYR A 317 2.52 1.23 19.21
CA TYR A 317 3.57 2.22 19.45
C TYR A 317 3.01 3.39 20.26
N LEU A 318 3.92 4.15 20.89
CA LEU A 318 3.60 5.46 21.44
C LEU A 318 3.36 6.44 20.28
N SER A 319 2.22 7.12 20.31
CA SER A 319 1.79 7.99 19.23
C SER A 319 2.10 9.45 19.55
N LEU A 320 2.89 10.09 18.68
CA LEU A 320 3.19 11.52 18.75
C LEU A 320 2.81 12.20 17.43
N SER A 321 1.87 13.13 17.52
CA SER A 321 1.43 13.96 16.40
C SER A 321 1.95 15.37 16.51
N ILE A 322 2.38 15.94 15.39
CA ILE A 322 3.09 17.22 15.33
C ILE A 322 2.37 18.15 14.36
N TYR A 323 2.00 19.33 14.84
CA TYR A 323 1.21 20.32 14.10
C TYR A 323 1.84 21.71 14.17
N GLN A 324 1.46 22.55 13.22
CA GLN A 324 1.54 24.00 13.33
C GLN A 324 0.17 24.60 13.07
N ALA A 325 -0.09 25.78 13.61
CA ALA A 325 -1.40 26.38 13.51
C ALA A 325 -1.34 27.91 13.57
N SER A 326 -2.32 28.57 12.96
CA SER A 326 -2.49 30.02 12.97
C SER A 326 -3.96 30.37 12.82
N GLY A 327 -4.52 31.05 13.83
CA GLY A 327 -5.93 31.43 13.84
C GLY A 327 -6.84 30.21 13.74
N LEU A 328 -7.72 30.19 12.73
CA LEU A 328 -8.65 29.09 12.49
C LEU A 328 -8.08 27.96 11.61
N ARG A 329 -6.82 28.06 11.19
CA ARG A 329 -6.16 27.07 10.34
C ARG A 329 -5.10 26.29 11.13
N SER A 330 -5.14 24.96 11.03
CA SER A 330 -4.11 24.09 11.59
C SER A 330 -3.71 23.01 10.60
N TRP A 331 -2.48 22.53 10.70
CA TRP A 331 -1.97 21.51 9.81
C TRP A 331 -1.02 20.57 10.52
N LYS A 332 -1.22 19.27 10.29
CA LYS A 332 -0.35 18.21 10.78
C LYS A 332 0.83 18.04 9.83
N ILE A 333 2.03 18.31 10.31
CA ILE A 333 3.27 18.30 9.51
C ILE A 333 4.01 16.96 9.59
N ASP A 334 3.83 16.21 10.69
CA ASP A 334 4.57 14.98 10.93
C ASP A 334 3.89 14.12 11.99
N GLU A 335 4.30 12.85 12.03
CA GLU A 335 3.90 11.86 13.02
C GLU A 335 5.12 11.00 13.39
N ILE A 336 5.24 10.66 14.68
CA ILE A 336 6.29 9.77 15.18
C ILE A 336 5.63 8.59 15.87
N CYS A 337 5.77 7.42 15.23
CA CYS A 337 5.16 6.15 15.64
C CYS A 337 6.20 5.03 15.54
N LEU A 338 7.22 5.11 16.38
CA LEU A 338 8.34 4.15 16.40
C LEU A 338 7.86 2.80 16.92
N GLU A 339 8.23 1.72 16.22
CA GLU A 339 7.88 0.35 16.59
C GLU A 339 8.94 -0.27 17.51
N HIS A 340 8.59 -1.37 18.18
CA HIS A 340 9.52 -2.11 19.02
C HIS A 340 10.78 -2.50 18.23
N PRO A 341 12.00 -2.32 18.79
CA PRO A 341 12.31 -1.99 20.19
C PRO A 341 12.39 -0.48 20.51
N ASN A 342 12.15 0.40 19.54
CA ASN A 342 12.37 1.84 19.67
C ASN A 342 11.09 2.62 20.03
N ASN A 343 10.07 1.96 20.59
CA ASN A 343 8.74 2.53 20.86
C ASN A 343 8.60 3.22 22.23
N SER A 344 9.70 3.40 22.98
CA SER A 344 9.64 4.06 24.29
C SER A 344 9.58 5.59 24.17
N LEU A 345 9.06 6.26 25.21
CA LEU A 345 8.99 7.72 25.27
C LEU A 345 10.35 8.39 25.02
N ALA A 346 11.44 7.84 25.57
CA ALA A 346 12.78 8.37 25.38
C ALA A 346 13.23 8.34 23.90
N HIS A 347 12.92 7.26 23.17
CA HIS A 347 13.25 7.14 21.74
C HIS A 347 12.40 8.08 20.89
N VAL A 348 11.10 8.18 21.19
CA VAL A 348 10.18 9.10 20.51
C VAL A 348 10.62 10.55 20.70
N LEU A 349 10.95 10.95 21.94
CA LEU A 349 11.47 12.29 22.21
C LEU A 349 12.83 12.53 21.58
N LYS A 350 13.72 11.53 21.55
CA LYS A 350 15.01 11.66 20.84
C LYS A 350 14.80 11.94 19.35
N GLU A 351 13.88 11.22 18.71
CA GLU A 351 13.56 11.41 17.29
C GLU A 351 12.88 12.76 17.03
N PHE A 352 11.97 13.18 17.92
CA PHE A 352 11.36 14.51 17.88
C PHE A 352 12.44 15.60 17.93
N LYS A 353 13.35 15.54 18.90
CA LYS A 353 14.41 16.56 19.07
C LYS A 353 15.40 16.58 17.91
N ARG A 354 15.67 15.41 17.31
CA ARG A 354 16.52 15.30 16.11
C ARG A 354 15.90 16.03 14.91
N LYS A 355 14.59 15.91 14.73
CA LYS A 355 13.85 16.52 13.62
C LYS A 355 13.52 18.00 13.87
N TYR A 356 13.23 18.38 15.11
CA TYR A 356 12.72 19.69 15.51
C TYR A 356 13.57 20.30 16.62
N PRO A 357 14.81 20.76 16.33
CA PRO A 357 15.71 21.30 17.35
C PRO A 357 15.10 22.53 18.06
N PRO A 358 15.51 22.82 19.31
CA PRO A 358 14.97 23.94 20.07
C PRO A 358 15.24 25.27 19.37
N ASN A 359 14.24 26.15 19.40
CA ASN A 359 14.31 27.49 18.85
C ASN A 359 13.59 28.49 19.78
N ARG A 360 13.37 29.72 19.31
CA ARG A 360 12.72 30.78 20.12
C ARG A 360 11.22 30.58 20.31
N GLU A 361 10.61 29.72 19.49
CA GLU A 361 9.18 29.44 19.54
C GLU A 361 8.83 28.45 20.64
N LYS A 362 7.57 28.52 21.07
CA LYS A 362 7.03 27.67 22.12
C LYS A 362 6.57 26.32 21.57
N VAL A 363 6.72 25.27 22.36
CA VAL A 363 6.08 23.96 22.15
C VAL A 363 4.84 23.87 23.02
N PHE A 364 3.69 23.57 22.43
CA PHE A 364 2.43 23.33 23.15
C PHE A 364 2.15 21.84 23.25
N LEU A 365 1.96 21.34 24.48
CA LEU A 365 1.77 19.91 24.76
C LEU A 365 0.30 19.58 25.04
N TYR A 366 -0.25 18.69 24.23
CA TYR A 366 -1.62 18.15 24.30
C TYR A 366 -1.58 16.63 24.57
N GLY A 367 -2.74 16.06 24.89
CA GLY A 367 -2.90 14.61 25.04
C GLY A 367 -4.10 14.25 25.91
N ASP A 368 -4.19 12.97 26.26
CA ASP A 368 -5.23 12.48 27.16
C ASP A 368 -5.00 12.97 28.59
N ARG A 369 -5.97 13.74 29.15
CA ARG A 369 -5.89 14.20 30.54
C ARG A 369 -5.76 13.05 31.55
N THR A 370 -6.25 11.84 31.25
CA THR A 370 -6.18 10.74 32.22
C THR A 370 -4.75 10.33 32.57
N SER A 371 -3.78 10.61 31.69
CA SER A 371 -2.34 10.42 31.93
C SER A 371 -1.74 11.36 32.99
N LEU A 372 -2.56 12.23 33.62
CA LEU A 372 -2.17 12.98 34.82
C LEU A 372 -2.24 12.13 36.10
N LYS A 373 -2.99 11.02 36.10
CA LYS A 373 -3.02 10.09 37.23
C LYS A 373 -1.65 9.43 37.28
N GLY A 374 -0.84 9.74 38.30
CA GLY A 374 0.50 9.18 38.43
C GLY A 374 0.47 7.65 38.36
N ASP A 375 1.44 7.07 37.65
CA ASP A 375 1.64 5.63 37.65
C ASP A 375 2.15 5.23 39.05
N SER A 376 1.63 4.14 39.61
CA SER A 376 1.96 3.70 40.98
C SER A 376 3.44 3.33 41.16
N LYS A 377 4.21 3.31 40.06
CA LYS A 377 5.65 3.06 39.99
C LYS A 377 6.52 4.32 39.84
N LEU A 378 5.93 5.50 39.65
CA LEU A 378 6.67 6.77 39.49
C LEU A 378 6.87 7.48 40.85
N LYS A 379 7.88 8.35 40.93
CA LYS A 379 8.09 9.16 42.14
C LYS A 379 6.88 10.05 42.40
N GLN A 380 6.61 10.33 43.66
CA GLN A 380 5.48 11.17 44.07
C GLN A 380 5.55 12.55 43.37
N GLY A 381 4.61 12.80 42.45
CA GLY A 381 4.54 14.05 41.66
C GLY A 381 4.88 13.91 40.17
N GLU A 382 5.46 12.79 39.73
CA GLU A 382 5.76 12.52 38.32
C GLU A 382 4.56 11.88 37.59
N ASN A 383 4.28 12.33 36.38
CA ASN A 383 3.32 11.73 35.45
C ASN A 383 3.85 11.83 34.01
N PHE A 384 3.15 11.20 33.07
CA PHE A 384 3.57 11.14 31.67
C PHE A 384 3.92 12.51 31.06
N PHE A 385 3.11 13.54 31.35
CA PHE A 385 3.35 14.89 30.85
C PHE A 385 4.54 15.59 31.53
N THR A 386 4.77 15.38 32.83
CA THR A 386 5.94 15.97 33.50
C THR A 386 7.23 15.39 32.95
N LEU A 387 7.26 14.07 32.66
CA LEU A 387 8.42 13.43 32.02
C LEU A 387 8.76 14.05 30.66
N ILE A 388 7.74 14.33 29.84
CA ILE A 388 7.90 15.01 28.55
C ILE A 388 8.44 16.43 28.76
N GLU A 389 7.82 17.18 29.66
CA GLU A 389 8.20 18.57 29.93
C GLU A 389 9.62 18.68 30.46
N ASP A 390 10.02 17.83 31.40
CA ASP A 390 11.35 17.86 31.98
C ASP A 390 12.41 17.48 30.94
N SER A 391 12.15 16.48 30.10
CA SER A 391 13.05 16.07 29.01
C SER A 391 13.19 17.11 27.90
N LEU A 392 12.14 17.90 27.63
CA LEU A 392 12.22 18.98 26.64
C LEU A 392 12.82 20.25 27.25
N LYS A 393 12.49 20.60 28.49
CA LYS A 393 13.12 21.75 29.16
C LYS A 393 14.62 21.55 29.35
N SER A 394 15.08 20.34 29.68
CA SER A 394 16.52 20.03 29.81
C SER A 394 17.30 20.31 28.53
N ASP A 395 16.64 20.21 27.38
CA ASP A 395 17.25 20.36 26.07
C ASP A 395 16.95 21.74 25.46
N GLY A 396 16.51 22.71 26.27
CA GLY A 396 16.37 24.12 25.88
C GLY A 396 15.03 24.51 25.25
N TYR A 397 14.02 23.64 25.28
CA TYR A 397 12.70 23.97 24.74
C TYR A 397 11.87 24.81 25.74
N THR A 398 11.18 25.83 25.22
CA THR A 398 10.12 26.51 25.98
C THR A 398 8.80 25.77 25.76
N ILE A 399 8.34 25.00 26.75
CA ILE A 399 7.13 24.18 26.65
C ILE A 399 5.97 24.72 27.50
N THR A 400 4.73 24.55 27.02
CA THR A 400 3.51 24.87 27.79
C THR A 400 2.45 23.81 27.55
N ARG A 401 1.97 23.21 28.63
CA ARG A 401 0.87 22.25 28.61
C ARG A 401 -0.46 22.92 28.26
N ARG A 402 -1.28 22.27 27.43
CA ARG A 402 -2.65 22.64 27.10
C ARG A 402 -3.54 21.40 27.17
N LEU A 403 -4.20 21.24 28.31
CA LEU A 403 -5.13 20.14 28.57
C LEU A 403 -6.49 20.68 28.99
N PRO A 404 -7.59 20.04 28.57
CA PRO A 404 -8.91 20.42 29.02
C PRO A 404 -9.09 20.13 30.51
N SER A 405 -10.10 20.74 31.15
CA SER A 405 -10.46 20.41 32.55
C SER A 405 -11.09 19.02 32.67
N LYS A 406 -11.75 18.55 31.62
CA LYS A 406 -12.30 17.20 31.46
C LYS A 406 -12.15 16.79 30.00
N ASN A 407 -11.81 15.53 29.74
CA ASN A 407 -11.72 15.03 28.36
C ASN A 407 -13.05 15.20 27.63
N PRO A 408 -13.02 15.67 26.37
CA PRO A 408 -14.21 15.77 25.54
C PRO A 408 -14.78 14.37 25.27
N SER A 409 -16.12 14.28 25.26
CA SER A 409 -16.82 13.04 24.90
C SER A 409 -16.42 12.59 23.50
N VAL A 410 -16.11 11.29 23.35
CA VAL A 410 -15.69 10.68 22.07
C VAL A 410 -16.71 10.96 20.97
N SER A 411 -18.00 10.72 21.23
CA SER A 411 -19.04 10.96 20.24
C SER A 411 -19.18 12.44 19.89
N SER A 412 -19.06 13.34 20.88
CA SER A 412 -19.21 14.78 20.64
C SER A 412 -18.04 15.38 19.86
N ARG A 413 -16.80 14.97 20.18
CA ARG A 413 -15.60 15.42 19.45
C ARG A 413 -15.55 14.85 18.03
N GLY A 414 -15.90 13.58 17.83
CA GLY A 414 -15.97 12.98 16.50
C GLY A 414 -16.97 13.68 15.58
N ASN A 415 -18.15 14.05 16.10
CA ASN A 415 -19.12 14.82 15.34
C ASN A 415 -18.62 16.23 14.98
N PHE A 416 -17.98 16.93 15.92
CA PHE A 416 -17.39 18.24 15.65
C PHE A 416 -16.34 18.18 14.54
N ILE A 417 -15.45 17.18 14.59
CA ILE A 417 -14.40 16.99 13.59
C ILE A 417 -14.98 16.60 12.23
N ASN A 418 -16.04 15.79 12.19
CA ASN A 418 -16.76 15.51 10.95
C ASN A 418 -17.35 16.79 10.33
N GLU A 419 -17.91 17.71 11.14
CA GLU A 419 -18.42 18.99 10.64
C GLU A 419 -17.31 19.96 10.20
N ILE A 420 -16.10 19.87 10.79
CA ILE A 420 -14.91 20.55 10.26
C ILE A 420 -14.59 20.00 8.87
N PHE A 421 -14.50 18.69 8.69
CA PHE A 421 -14.20 18.09 7.40
C PHE A 421 -15.29 18.28 6.34
N GLU A 422 -16.56 18.36 6.74
CA GLU A 422 -17.66 18.52 5.79
C GLU A 422 -17.84 19.97 5.33
N GLU A 423 -17.84 20.92 6.28
CA GLU A 423 -18.30 22.29 6.05
C GLU A 423 -17.31 23.36 6.49
N ASN A 424 -16.12 22.98 6.97
CA ASN A 424 -15.20 23.89 7.65
C ASN A 424 -15.92 24.71 8.74
N ILE A 425 -16.69 24.03 9.61
CA ILE A 425 -17.54 24.71 10.58
C ILE A 425 -16.77 25.79 11.37
N PHE A 426 -17.39 26.96 11.54
CA PHE A 426 -16.78 28.17 12.11
C PHE A 426 -15.61 28.76 11.33
N GLY A 427 -15.36 28.30 10.10
CA GLY A 427 -14.20 28.67 9.30
C GLY A 427 -12.93 27.90 9.68
N ILE A 428 -13.06 26.79 10.42
CA ILE A 428 -11.92 25.96 10.81
C ILE A 428 -11.46 25.15 9.60
N GLU A 429 -10.17 25.24 9.29
CA GLU A 429 -9.52 24.41 8.28
C GLU A 429 -8.44 23.54 8.96
N TYR A 430 -8.54 22.23 8.76
CA TYR A 430 -7.56 21.25 9.24
C TYR A 430 -6.99 20.44 8.07
N LEU A 431 -5.68 20.54 7.85
CA LEU A 431 -4.97 19.83 6.79
C LEU A 431 -4.00 18.79 7.35
N ILE A 432 -3.79 17.71 6.59
CA ILE A 432 -2.87 16.63 6.93
C ILE A 432 -1.83 16.53 5.83
N SER A 433 -0.55 16.53 6.21
CA SER A 433 0.54 16.33 5.26
C SER A 433 0.58 14.88 4.76
N ASP A 434 0.89 14.66 3.48
CA ASP A 434 0.92 13.33 2.83
C ASP A 434 1.88 12.32 3.48
N ASN A 435 2.91 12.79 4.20
CA ASN A 435 3.82 11.95 4.98
C ASN A 435 3.19 11.42 6.28
N CYS A 436 2.04 11.92 6.72
CA CYS A 436 1.31 11.43 7.90
C CYS A 436 0.48 10.18 7.59
N THR A 437 1.14 9.17 7.02
CA THR A 437 0.49 7.99 6.43
C THR A 437 -0.32 7.14 7.43
N LYS A 438 0.13 7.03 8.68
CA LYS A 438 -0.58 6.30 9.75
C LYS A 438 -1.80 7.09 10.21
N THR A 439 -1.72 8.43 10.26
CA THR A 439 -2.87 9.28 10.56
C THR A 439 -3.96 9.14 9.52
N ILE A 440 -3.58 9.17 8.23
CA ILE A 440 -4.50 8.99 7.11
C ILE A 440 -5.17 7.61 7.20
N GLU A 441 -4.37 6.55 7.44
CA GLU A 441 -4.92 5.19 7.62
C GLU A 441 -5.89 5.10 8.81
N ASP A 442 -5.59 5.77 9.92
CA ASP A 442 -6.48 5.81 11.08
C ASP A 442 -7.82 6.48 10.74
N TYR A 443 -7.82 7.65 10.09
CA TYR A 443 -9.05 8.32 9.67
C TYR A 443 -9.91 7.46 8.74
N GLU A 444 -9.28 6.72 7.83
CA GLU A 444 -9.93 5.80 6.89
C GLU A 444 -10.42 4.49 7.56
N SER A 445 -9.75 4.05 8.63
CA SER A 445 -9.98 2.71 9.19
C SER A 445 -10.81 2.64 10.47
N VAL A 446 -10.84 3.71 11.28
CA VAL A 446 -11.59 3.71 12.55
C VAL A 446 -13.08 3.62 12.27
N LYS A 447 -13.74 2.62 12.85
CA LYS A 447 -15.19 2.41 12.69
C LYS A 447 -15.99 3.03 13.82
N GLU A 448 -17.23 3.42 13.53
CA GLU A 448 -18.21 3.89 14.52
C GLU A 448 -18.81 2.69 15.25
N ALA A 449 -18.79 2.73 16.58
CA ALA A 449 -19.47 1.77 17.44
C ALA A 449 -20.97 2.13 17.59
N PRO A 450 -21.84 1.18 18.00
CA PRO A 450 -23.27 1.45 18.16
C PRO A 450 -23.60 2.58 19.15
N ASP A 451 -22.72 2.86 20.10
CA ASP A 451 -22.86 3.96 21.07
C ASP A 451 -22.38 5.33 20.52
N GLY A 452 -21.99 5.37 19.25
CA GLY A 452 -21.47 6.56 18.58
C GLY A 452 -20.04 6.91 18.98
N THR A 453 -19.29 5.99 19.61
CA THR A 453 -17.86 6.14 19.90
C THR A 453 -16.99 5.39 18.87
N LYS A 454 -15.66 5.38 19.06
CA LYS A 454 -14.75 4.62 18.21
C LYS A 454 -14.86 3.12 18.55
N LEU A 455 -15.09 2.29 17.54
CA LEU A 455 -15.07 0.84 17.68
C LEU A 455 -13.63 0.38 17.98
N LYS A 456 -13.44 -0.17 19.18
CA LYS A 456 -12.15 -0.72 19.66
C LYS A 456 -11.83 -2.06 19.01
N GLN A 457 -11.53 -2.04 17.71
CA GLN A 457 -11.12 -3.25 16.99
C GLN A 457 -9.74 -3.69 17.50
N ARG A 458 -9.66 -4.90 18.04
CA ARG A 458 -8.40 -5.45 18.57
C ARG A 458 -7.74 -6.41 17.60
N THR A 459 -6.41 -6.43 17.60
CA THR A 459 -5.59 -7.40 16.86
C THR A 459 -4.50 -7.96 17.78
N LYS A 460 -3.89 -9.08 17.40
CA LYS A 460 -2.84 -9.74 18.17
C LYS A 460 -1.50 -9.59 17.45
N ASP A 461 -0.50 -9.06 18.15
CA ASP A 461 0.86 -8.98 17.63
C ASP A 461 1.39 -10.39 17.33
N PRO A 462 1.91 -10.64 16.11
CA PRO A 462 2.35 -11.97 15.73
C PRO A 462 3.59 -12.45 16.50
N VAL A 463 4.41 -11.55 17.04
CA VAL A 463 5.65 -11.84 17.75
C VAL A 463 5.43 -11.84 19.26
N THR A 464 5.02 -10.71 19.83
CA THR A 464 4.84 -10.53 21.28
C THR A 464 3.58 -11.20 21.81
N LYS A 465 2.65 -11.58 20.92
CA LYS A 465 1.32 -12.13 21.25
C LYS A 465 0.43 -11.20 22.06
N ILE A 466 0.83 -9.94 22.25
CA ILE A 466 0.04 -8.92 22.95
C ILE A 466 -1.13 -8.51 22.06
N THR A 467 -2.31 -8.39 22.67
CA THR A 467 -3.51 -7.89 21.98
C THR A 467 -3.63 -6.40 22.19
N TYR A 468 -3.78 -5.64 21.12
CA TYR A 468 -3.84 -4.18 21.14
C TYR A 468 -4.95 -3.66 20.22
N GLU A 469 -5.38 -2.41 20.43
CA GLU A 469 -6.34 -1.74 19.57
C GLU A 469 -5.67 -1.39 18.24
N LYS A 470 -6.23 -1.82 17.11
CA LYS A 470 -5.53 -1.78 15.82
C LYS A 470 -5.41 -0.36 15.26
N TYR A 471 -6.39 0.48 15.56
CA TYR A 471 -6.57 1.83 15.00
C TYR A 471 -7.09 2.77 16.08
N GLY A 472 -6.98 4.06 15.83
CA GLY A 472 -7.60 5.10 16.66
C GLY A 472 -6.62 5.96 17.44
N HIS A 473 -5.33 5.61 17.44
CA HIS A 473 -4.31 6.26 18.24
C HIS A 473 -3.99 7.68 17.76
N LEU A 474 -3.68 7.84 16.47
CA LEU A 474 -3.34 9.16 15.93
C LEU A 474 -4.58 10.02 15.78
N THR A 475 -5.73 9.44 15.47
CA THR A 475 -6.98 10.20 15.52
C THR A 475 -7.37 10.62 16.94
N ASP A 476 -6.99 9.89 17.99
CA ASP A 476 -7.14 10.36 19.38
C ASP A 476 -6.20 11.55 19.66
N THR A 477 -4.95 11.50 19.18
CA THR A 477 -4.06 12.67 19.32
C THR A 477 -4.59 13.90 18.60
N ASP A 478 -5.23 13.72 17.44
CA ASP A 478 -5.87 14.79 16.65
C ASP A 478 -7.10 15.31 17.39
N ASP A 479 -7.93 14.41 17.96
CA ASP A 479 -9.09 14.79 18.78
C ASP A 479 -8.70 15.72 19.93
N TYR A 480 -7.64 15.37 20.68
CA TYR A 480 -7.14 16.17 21.80
C TYR A 480 -6.63 17.54 21.37
N PHE A 481 -5.86 17.57 20.28
CA PHE A 481 -5.33 18.81 19.72
C PHE A 481 -6.45 19.72 19.21
N ILE A 482 -7.34 19.23 18.35
CA ILE A 482 -8.40 20.02 17.72
C ILE A 482 -9.36 20.56 18.77
N CYS A 483 -9.80 19.74 19.73
CA CYS A 483 -10.77 20.18 20.73
C CYS A 483 -10.21 21.25 21.68
N GLU A 484 -8.92 21.20 22.03
CA GLU A 484 -8.31 22.16 22.96
C GLU A 484 -7.72 23.38 22.24
N TYR A 485 -7.23 23.25 21.01
CA TYR A 485 -6.80 24.40 20.19
C TYR A 485 -7.99 25.27 19.80
N TYR A 486 -9.09 24.65 19.34
CA TYR A 486 -10.34 25.32 18.97
C TYR A 486 -11.38 25.28 20.11
N LYS A 487 -10.92 25.44 21.35
CA LYS A 487 -11.76 25.28 22.55
C LYS A 487 -12.98 26.21 22.58
N LEU A 488 -12.84 27.44 22.06
CA LEU A 488 -13.94 28.40 22.01
C LEU A 488 -15.04 27.92 21.05
N GLU A 489 -14.64 27.47 19.86
CA GLU A 489 -15.50 26.94 18.81
C GLU A 489 -16.14 25.63 19.24
N TYR A 490 -15.37 24.74 19.86
CA TYR A 490 -15.87 23.47 20.39
C TYR A 490 -16.91 23.68 21.49
N ASN A 491 -16.69 24.62 22.42
CA ASN A 491 -17.69 24.95 23.43
C ASN A 491 -18.96 25.56 22.83
N LYS A 492 -18.81 26.41 21.80
CA LYS A 492 -19.94 26.96 21.02
C LYS A 492 -20.73 25.87 20.32
N TYR A 493 -20.03 24.88 19.75
CA TYR A 493 -20.63 23.70 19.13
C TYR A 493 -21.49 22.90 20.12
N LEU A 494 -20.95 22.58 21.29
CA LEU A 494 -21.69 21.89 22.35
C LEU A 494 -22.91 22.68 22.83
N GLY A 495 -22.81 24.01 22.89
CA GLY A 495 -23.90 24.91 23.25
C GLY A 495 -25.07 24.90 22.26
N LYS A 496 -24.80 24.87 20.95
CA LYS A 496 -25.84 24.76 19.91
C LYS A 496 -26.62 23.44 20.03
N ARG A 497 -25.91 22.34 20.30
CA ARG A 497 -26.52 21.00 20.39
C ARG A 497 -27.45 20.86 21.60
N LYS A 498 -27.11 21.48 22.74
CA LYS A 498 -27.99 21.53 23.92
C LYS A 498 -29.30 22.26 23.64
N LYS A 499 -29.30 23.34 22.84
CA LYS A 499 -30.53 24.07 22.48
C LYS A 499 -31.47 23.25 21.61
N HIS A 500 -30.95 22.44 20.69
CA HIS A 500 -31.77 21.56 19.84
C HIS A 500 -32.38 20.35 20.57
N ILE A 501 -31.77 19.87 21.65
CA ILE A 501 -32.30 18.74 22.43
C ILE A 501 -33.45 19.18 23.34
N VAL A 502 -33.41 20.41 23.86
CA VAL A 502 -34.45 20.98 24.73
C VAL A 502 -35.72 21.37 23.95
N SER A 503 -35.63 21.55 22.63
CA SER A 503 -36.76 21.90 21.76
C SER A 503 -37.56 20.72 21.20
N LYS A 504 -37.39 19.49 21.71
CA LYS A 504 -38.32 18.39 21.36
C LYS A 504 -39.67 18.66 22.06
N PRO A 505 -40.79 18.80 21.34
CA PRO A 505 -42.08 19.05 21.97
C PRO A 505 -42.45 17.85 22.83
N ILE A 506 -42.86 18.15 24.07
CA ILE A 506 -43.60 17.22 24.93
C ILE A 506 -44.90 16.95 24.17
N ASN A 507 -45.07 15.74 23.63
CA ASN A 507 -46.36 15.29 23.16
C ASN A 507 -47.29 15.22 24.38
N SER A 508 -48.12 16.25 24.54
CA SER A 508 -49.32 16.22 25.36
C SER A 508 -50.47 15.72 24.50
N HIS A 509 -51.14 14.67 25.01
CA HIS A 509 -52.32 13.94 24.52
C HIS A 509 -52.05 12.67 23.72
#